data_AF-A0A507CS28-F1
#
_entry.id   AF-A0A507CS28-F1
#
_cell.length_a   1.000
_cell.length_b   1.000
_cell.length_c   1.000
_cell.angle_alpha   90.00
_cell.angle_beta   90.00
_cell.angle_gamma   90.00
#
_symmetry.space_group_name_H-M   'P 1'
#
loop_
_entity.id
_entity.type
_entity.pdbx_description
1 polymer ?
#
loop_
_entity_poly.entity_id
_entity_poly.type
_entity_poly.pdbx_seq_one_letter_code
_entity_poly.pdbx_strand_id
1 'polypeptide(L)'
;MSFIRDLINRKRKSNASPPGLTRLVRQRTFMFYYAKIAAQYGWISYILGLVWLLLLPFPFHQKNYYVDENALMPAQTRRYFGYNDAAVAIKYQAGIREVYHAGNSSLARALYIEQEMKKLGLDAGHQTFTFDAWSQTISGVNAYAVFRAPRGDGTESIVISAPWTRSDGSVNLNAISYMLSFASFVRQWSFWAKDLIFLISDQGTVGTEAWLRAYHGLKPESPEAKYESLDHHGGVIMEAINLEFAGDTDYSYIGIVAEGLNGQLSNADVISTVVKCAEYEGVSLTLGDVPRPHSSYLPALKTLLRMVERQAMGLPVANHALFPKYKIEAITLVGVRSETGNAPVNMVTATRLLESILRSFNNLLEHLHHSFWFYFMPSPEKFIPISMYIGPMLALIFPLLFMSLSLWWRTGDPEFNQHPPGHPTIDKSTGFLIRPKHLSSFIQQKRYILIPAATLLSCFGTGVVMSYLPAPASWIEIRGMEPMLTLVLSMLVLDLVNTIILAPAVRFAIQSRFNTNDSWRVLNSAICSLMALTPRVDLPNSEISSGEVSFAQTDLSTWFANDLDHHMWLE
;
A
#
# COMPACT_ATOMS: atom_id res chain seq x y z
N MET A 1 -4.58 -6.72 41.91
CA MET A 1 -4.98 -7.74 42.92
C MET A 1 -6.26 -7.43 43.70
N SER A 2 -6.61 -6.16 44.01
CA SER A 2 -7.87 -5.87 44.73
C SER A 2 -9.14 -6.22 43.93
N PHE A 3 -9.13 -5.99 42.61
CA PHE A 3 -10.23 -6.35 41.69
C PHE A 3 -10.59 -7.85 41.74
N ILE A 4 -9.58 -8.72 41.74
CA ILE A 4 -9.76 -10.18 41.75
C ILE A 4 -10.27 -10.66 43.12
N ARG A 5 -9.74 -10.10 44.22
CA ARG A 5 -10.25 -10.39 45.58
C ARG A 5 -11.69 -9.93 45.77
N ASP A 6 -12.05 -8.78 45.23
CA ASP A 6 -13.43 -8.28 45.28
C ASP A 6 -14.38 -9.14 44.44
N LEU A 7 -13.94 -9.59 43.26
CA LEU A 7 -14.74 -10.46 42.39
C LEU A 7 -15.05 -11.82 43.04
N ILE A 8 -14.06 -12.41 43.72
CA ILE A 8 -14.17 -13.72 44.39
C ILE A 8 -15.06 -13.62 45.64
N ASN A 9 -14.90 -12.58 46.47
CA ASN A 9 -15.72 -12.38 47.66
C ASN A 9 -17.20 -12.07 47.34
N ARG A 10 -17.50 -11.52 46.16
CA ARG A 10 -18.86 -11.18 45.70
C ARG A 10 -19.70 -12.39 45.25
N LYS A 11 -19.09 -13.53 44.91
CA LYS A 11 -19.80 -14.76 44.52
C LYS A 11 -20.54 -15.42 45.70
N ARG A 12 -20.11 -15.16 46.94
CA ARG A 12 -20.66 -15.77 48.17
C ARG A 12 -21.90 -15.06 48.74
N LYS A 13 -22.23 -13.82 48.32
CA LYS A 13 -23.37 -13.03 48.85
C LYS A 13 -24.60 -12.96 47.93
N SER A 14 -24.62 -13.61 46.77
CA SER A 14 -25.59 -13.34 45.69
C SER A 14 -26.87 -14.19 45.68
N ASN A 15 -27.19 -14.95 46.74
CA ASN A 15 -28.34 -15.87 46.73
C ASN A 15 -29.72 -15.19 46.86
N ALA A 16 -29.81 -13.85 46.97
CA ALA A 16 -31.06 -13.13 47.21
C ALA A 16 -31.46 -12.12 46.12
N SER A 17 -30.74 -12.05 44.99
CA SER A 17 -30.94 -11.04 43.95
C SER A 17 -31.49 -11.65 42.65
N PRO A 18 -32.50 -11.05 41.99
CA PRO A 18 -33.00 -11.55 40.71
C PRO A 18 -31.87 -11.55 39.64
N PRO A 19 -31.75 -12.58 38.80
CA PRO A 19 -30.60 -12.81 37.93
C PRO A 19 -30.32 -11.65 36.95
N GLY A 20 -31.35 -10.97 36.45
CA GLY A 20 -31.20 -9.80 35.58
C GLY A 20 -30.54 -8.60 36.26
N LEU A 21 -30.80 -8.39 37.56
CA LEU A 21 -30.20 -7.29 38.31
C LEU A 21 -28.73 -7.55 38.62
N THR A 22 -28.38 -8.80 38.93
CA THR A 22 -27.00 -9.23 39.15
C THR A 22 -26.15 -9.05 37.89
N ARG A 23 -26.71 -9.33 36.71
CA ARG A 23 -26.05 -9.07 35.41
C ARG A 23 -25.80 -7.58 35.18
N LEU A 24 -26.79 -6.73 35.44
CA LEU A 24 -26.69 -5.27 35.28
C LEU A 24 -25.65 -4.65 36.23
N VAL A 25 -25.63 -5.05 37.50
CA VAL A 25 -24.60 -4.59 38.46
C VAL A 25 -23.21 -4.97 37.96
N ARG A 26 -23.00 -6.24 37.59
CA ARG A 26 -21.70 -6.71 37.08
C ARG A 26 -21.22 -5.92 35.87
N GLN A 27 -22.10 -5.71 34.89
CA GLN A 27 -21.77 -4.93 33.69
C GLN A 27 -21.38 -3.49 34.03
N ARG A 28 -22.15 -2.79 34.88
CA ARG A 28 -21.82 -1.42 35.28
C ARG A 28 -20.56 -1.34 36.12
N THR A 29 -20.32 -2.31 37.00
CA THR A 29 -19.09 -2.33 37.81
C THR A 29 -17.87 -2.54 36.92
N PHE A 30 -17.96 -3.47 35.96
CA PHE A 30 -16.92 -3.70 34.97
C PHE A 30 -16.63 -2.42 34.18
N MET A 31 -17.67 -1.81 33.60
CA MET A 31 -17.52 -0.58 32.81
C MET A 31 -16.94 0.57 33.65
N PHE A 32 -17.33 0.71 34.93
CA PHE A 32 -16.82 1.74 35.83
C PHE A 32 -15.30 1.66 36.01
N TYR A 33 -14.79 0.47 36.37
CA TYR A 33 -13.35 0.27 36.53
C TYR A 33 -12.61 0.37 35.21
N TYR A 34 -13.20 -0.17 34.13
CA TYR A 34 -12.67 -0.06 32.78
C TYR A 34 -12.50 1.42 32.35
N ALA A 35 -13.54 2.24 32.50
CA ALA A 35 -13.53 3.66 32.16
C ALA A 35 -12.50 4.45 32.97
N LYS A 36 -12.32 4.09 34.25
CA LYS A 36 -11.31 4.67 35.13
C LYS A 36 -9.89 4.31 34.68
N ILE A 37 -9.64 3.05 34.34
CA ILE A 37 -8.33 2.57 33.87
C ILE A 37 -7.99 3.21 32.51
N ALA A 38 -8.93 3.18 31.55
CA ALA A 38 -8.73 3.74 30.23
C ALA A 38 -8.39 5.23 30.29
N ALA A 39 -9.12 6.01 31.10
CA ALA A 39 -8.87 7.44 31.25
C ALA A 39 -7.55 7.77 31.99
N GLN A 40 -7.15 6.94 32.96
CA GLN A 40 -5.98 7.21 33.81
C GLN A 40 -4.67 6.70 33.22
N TYR A 41 -4.71 5.60 32.46
CA TYR A 41 -3.53 4.89 31.98
C TYR A 41 -3.46 4.72 30.46
N GLY A 42 -4.49 5.12 29.69
CA GLY A 42 -4.50 4.98 28.23
C GLY A 42 -3.32 5.66 27.52
N TRP A 43 -2.85 6.81 28.04
CA TRP A 43 -1.69 7.51 27.51
C TRP A 43 -0.39 6.69 27.58
N ILE A 44 -0.27 5.76 28.52
CA ILE A 44 0.91 4.87 28.62
C ILE A 44 0.98 3.95 27.41
N SER A 45 -0.15 3.35 27.02
CA SER A 45 -0.24 2.51 25.80
C SER A 45 0.14 3.32 24.56
N TYR A 46 -0.33 4.57 24.48
CA TYR A 46 -0.03 5.46 23.36
C TYR A 46 1.47 5.76 23.25
N ILE A 47 2.12 6.14 24.37
CA ILE A 47 3.56 6.36 24.39
C ILE A 47 4.34 5.08 24.07
N LEU A 48 3.89 3.93 24.60
CA LEU A 48 4.52 2.64 24.31
C LEU A 48 4.45 2.32 22.80
N GLY A 49 3.31 2.57 22.16
CA GLY A 49 3.16 2.43 20.71
C GLY A 49 4.11 3.33 19.92
N LEU A 50 4.24 4.61 20.31
CA LEU A 50 5.17 5.55 19.67
C LEU A 50 6.63 5.10 19.81
N VAL A 51 7.04 4.73 21.03
CA VAL A 51 8.39 4.24 21.30
C VAL A 51 8.66 2.98 20.48
N TRP A 52 7.69 2.07 20.39
CA TRP A 52 7.84 0.83 19.63
C TRP A 52 7.95 1.07 18.12
N LEU A 53 7.20 2.04 17.53
CA LEU A 53 7.43 2.44 16.14
C LEU A 53 8.85 2.97 15.90
N LEU A 54 9.39 3.77 16.84
CA LEU A 54 10.77 4.25 16.78
C LEU A 54 11.80 3.12 16.94
N LEU A 55 11.40 1.94 17.41
CA LEU A 55 12.28 0.78 17.49
C LEU A 55 12.32 -0.05 16.19
N LEU A 56 11.41 0.18 15.23
CA LEU A 56 11.37 -0.57 13.96
C LEU A 56 12.67 -0.52 13.14
N PRO A 57 13.41 0.61 13.06
CA PRO A 57 14.67 0.65 12.31
C PRO A 57 15.79 -0.20 12.93
N PHE A 58 15.66 -0.71 14.15
CA PHE A 58 16.71 -1.53 14.76
C PHE A 58 16.80 -2.94 14.14
N PRO A 59 18.00 -3.54 14.07
CA PRO A 59 18.22 -4.83 13.41
C PRO A 59 17.34 -6.00 13.88
N PHE A 60 16.89 -5.99 15.13
CA PHE A 60 16.10 -7.10 15.69
C PHE A 60 14.66 -7.18 15.15
N HIS A 61 14.14 -6.10 14.55
CA HIS A 61 12.86 -6.12 13.82
C HIS A 61 13.04 -6.42 12.32
N GLN A 62 14.27 -6.40 11.82
CA GLN A 62 14.59 -6.58 10.42
C GLN A 62 14.85 -8.05 10.10
N LYS A 63 14.10 -8.61 9.15
CA LYS A 63 14.30 -9.97 8.65
C LYS A 63 15.08 -9.97 7.34
N ASN A 64 15.81 -11.05 7.07
CA ASN A 64 16.38 -11.33 5.75
C ASN A 64 15.28 -11.72 4.77
N TYR A 65 15.42 -11.33 3.50
CA TYR A 65 14.57 -11.87 2.46
C TYR A 65 14.72 -13.38 2.31
N TYR A 66 13.58 -14.03 2.15
CA TYR A 66 13.41 -15.43 1.83
C TYR A 66 12.29 -15.53 0.81
N VAL A 67 12.26 -16.61 0.03
CA VAL A 67 11.23 -16.82 -0.98
C VAL A 67 10.24 -17.83 -0.45
N ASP A 68 8.96 -17.44 -0.34
CA ASP A 68 7.87 -18.31 0.09
C ASP A 68 7.44 -19.25 -1.05
N GLU A 69 7.34 -18.73 -2.28
CA GLU A 69 6.95 -19.51 -3.44
C GLU A 69 8.06 -20.42 -3.96
N ASN A 70 7.89 -21.72 -3.80
CA ASN A 70 8.90 -22.73 -4.17
C ASN A 70 9.18 -22.75 -5.68
N ALA A 71 8.20 -22.40 -6.52
CA ALA A 71 8.35 -22.42 -7.97
C ALA A 71 9.34 -21.37 -8.50
N LEU A 72 9.56 -20.26 -7.78
CA LEU A 72 10.42 -19.16 -8.22
C LEU A 72 11.87 -19.60 -8.41
N MET A 73 12.40 -20.46 -7.53
CA MET A 73 13.77 -21.00 -7.62
C MET A 73 14.83 -19.94 -8.01
N PRO A 74 14.92 -18.83 -7.27
CA PRO A 74 15.76 -17.69 -7.66
C PRO A 74 17.23 -18.08 -7.77
N ALA A 75 17.91 -17.55 -8.79
CA ALA A 75 19.34 -17.73 -9.03
C ALA A 75 19.83 -19.19 -9.17
N GLN A 76 18.94 -20.16 -9.39
CA GLN A 76 19.33 -21.58 -9.52
C GLN A 76 19.87 -21.96 -10.91
N THR A 77 19.69 -21.09 -11.90
CA THR A 77 20.02 -21.40 -13.30
C THR A 77 21.28 -20.68 -13.76
N ARG A 78 21.95 -21.25 -14.78
CA ARG A 78 23.07 -20.57 -15.45
C ARG A 78 22.52 -19.48 -16.34
N ARG A 79 23.18 -18.31 -16.33
CA ARG A 79 22.83 -17.16 -17.17
C ARG A 79 23.75 -17.11 -18.37
N TYR A 80 23.15 -16.92 -19.54
CA TYR A 80 23.83 -17.03 -20.82
C TYR A 80 24.12 -15.68 -21.45
N PHE A 81 23.46 -14.60 -21.01
CA PHE A 81 23.72 -13.26 -21.53
C PHE A 81 25.18 -12.87 -21.30
N GLY A 82 25.87 -12.50 -22.37
CA GLY A 82 27.31 -12.23 -22.34
C GLY A 82 27.73 -10.91 -22.98
N TYR A 83 29.04 -10.71 -23.08
CA TYR A 83 29.63 -9.50 -23.68
C TYR A 83 29.30 -9.34 -25.18
N ASN A 84 29.12 -10.46 -25.90
CA ASN A 84 28.74 -10.42 -27.32
C ASN A 84 27.33 -9.84 -27.51
N ASP A 85 26.38 -10.23 -26.64
CA ASP A 85 25.02 -9.68 -26.66
C ASP A 85 25.02 -8.22 -26.22
N ALA A 86 25.82 -7.87 -25.21
CA ALA A 86 26.00 -6.49 -24.78
C ALA A 86 26.59 -5.58 -25.86
N ALA A 87 27.48 -6.09 -26.71
CA ALA A 87 28.03 -5.32 -27.84
C ALA A 87 26.95 -4.91 -28.86
N VAL A 88 25.88 -5.70 -28.99
CA VAL A 88 24.72 -5.35 -29.84
C VAL A 88 24.00 -4.12 -29.28
N ALA A 89 23.90 -4.00 -27.96
CA ALA A 89 23.22 -2.87 -27.32
C ALA A 89 23.92 -1.54 -27.55
N ILE A 90 25.25 -1.51 -27.64
CA ILE A 90 26.01 -0.29 -27.93
C ILE A 90 25.58 0.27 -29.30
N LYS A 91 25.29 -0.62 -30.27
CA LYS A 91 24.76 -0.21 -31.58
C LYS A 91 23.36 0.36 -31.47
N TYR A 92 22.48 -0.29 -30.69
CA TYR A 92 21.14 0.23 -30.44
C TYR A 92 21.17 1.58 -29.73
N GLN A 93 22.03 1.74 -28.72
CA GLN A 93 22.19 2.98 -27.97
C GLN A 93 22.54 4.15 -28.88
N ALA A 94 23.48 3.96 -29.81
CA ALA A 94 23.85 4.99 -30.77
C ALA A 94 22.65 5.39 -31.67
N GLY A 95 21.90 4.42 -32.19
CA GLY A 95 20.73 4.67 -33.03
C GLY A 95 19.57 5.35 -32.28
N ILE A 96 19.26 4.87 -31.06
CA ILE A 96 18.22 5.47 -30.20
C ILE A 96 18.59 6.91 -29.86
N ARG A 97 19.87 7.18 -29.56
CA ARG A 97 20.36 8.53 -29.26
C ARG A 97 20.17 9.47 -30.44
N GLU A 98 20.46 9.02 -31.66
CA GLU A 98 20.24 9.80 -32.88
C GLU A 98 18.74 10.11 -33.07
N VAL A 99 17.88 9.11 -32.95
CA VAL A 99 16.43 9.27 -33.12
C VAL A 99 15.85 10.21 -32.06
N TYR A 100 16.38 10.17 -30.82
CA TYR A 100 15.97 11.05 -29.74
C TYR A 100 16.43 12.50 -29.96
N HIS A 101 17.70 12.73 -30.32
CA HIS A 101 18.25 14.09 -30.49
C HIS A 101 17.82 14.79 -31.78
N ALA A 102 17.43 14.05 -32.81
CA ALA A 102 16.89 14.63 -34.04
C ALA A 102 15.57 15.40 -33.83
N GLY A 103 15.00 15.40 -32.61
CA GLY A 103 13.73 16.07 -32.32
C GLY A 103 12.54 15.39 -33.01
N ASN A 104 12.70 14.11 -33.34
CA ASN A 104 11.71 13.33 -34.04
C ASN A 104 10.42 13.22 -33.23
N SER A 105 9.27 13.25 -33.93
CA SER A 105 7.96 13.08 -33.32
C SER A 105 7.87 11.74 -32.56
N SER A 106 6.97 11.66 -31.57
CA SER A 106 6.70 10.40 -30.85
C SER A 106 6.41 9.23 -31.79
N LEU A 107 5.71 9.49 -32.90
CA LEU A 107 5.45 8.51 -33.94
C LEU A 107 6.74 8.00 -34.59
N ALA A 108 7.66 8.90 -34.98
CA ALA A 108 8.93 8.49 -35.58
C ALA A 108 9.81 7.68 -34.62
N ARG A 109 9.80 8.03 -33.32
CA ARG A 109 10.45 7.23 -32.26
C ARG A 109 9.85 5.83 -32.17
N ALA A 110 8.53 5.72 -32.15
CA ALA A 110 7.83 4.44 -32.05
C ALA A 110 8.07 3.55 -33.29
N LEU A 111 7.97 4.13 -34.49
CA LEU A 111 8.20 3.43 -35.75
C LEU A 111 9.64 2.90 -35.88
N TYR A 112 10.64 3.65 -35.40
CA TYR A 112 12.02 3.17 -35.36
C TYR A 112 12.14 1.91 -34.49
N ILE A 113 11.59 1.93 -33.27
CA ILE A 113 11.61 0.78 -32.37
C ILE A 113 10.86 -0.41 -32.97
N GLU A 114 9.67 -0.19 -33.52
CA GLU A 114 8.89 -1.22 -34.19
C GLU A 114 9.70 -1.87 -35.31
N GLN A 115 10.37 -1.07 -36.13
CA GLN A 115 11.18 -1.59 -37.23
C GLN A 115 12.38 -2.41 -36.74
N GLU A 116 13.06 -1.98 -35.67
CA GLU A 116 14.14 -2.76 -35.04
C GLU A 116 13.63 -4.08 -34.45
N MET A 117 12.49 -4.08 -33.76
CA MET A 117 11.88 -5.30 -33.22
C MET A 117 11.40 -6.26 -34.33
N LYS A 118 10.85 -5.74 -35.44
CA LYS A 118 10.50 -6.55 -36.62
C LYS A 118 11.73 -7.17 -37.29
N LYS A 119 12.86 -6.47 -37.34
CA LYS A 119 14.14 -7.04 -37.83
C LYS A 119 14.60 -8.23 -36.99
N LEU A 120 14.26 -8.26 -35.70
CA LEU A 120 14.51 -9.39 -34.80
C LEU A 120 13.51 -10.55 -34.98
N GLY A 121 12.48 -10.37 -35.81
CA GLY A 121 11.42 -11.35 -36.06
C GLY A 121 10.37 -11.43 -34.95
N LEU A 122 10.14 -10.32 -34.23
CA LEU A 122 9.10 -10.21 -33.20
C LEU A 122 7.81 -9.63 -33.77
N ASP A 123 6.68 -10.01 -33.16
CA ASP A 123 5.37 -9.45 -33.46
C ASP A 123 5.28 -8.04 -32.86
N ALA A 124 5.67 -7.02 -33.63
CA ALA A 124 5.83 -5.65 -33.15
C ALA A 124 4.86 -4.66 -33.80
N GLY A 125 4.38 -3.72 -32.99
CA GLY A 125 3.49 -2.66 -33.41
C GLY A 125 3.69 -1.40 -32.56
N HIS A 126 2.89 -0.39 -32.86
CA HIS A 126 2.81 0.84 -32.08
C HIS A 126 1.36 1.12 -31.70
N GLN A 127 1.15 2.02 -30.74
CA GLN A 127 -0.17 2.42 -30.27
C GLN A 127 -0.19 3.92 -30.06
N THR A 128 -1.05 4.61 -30.81
CA THR A 128 -1.31 6.04 -30.59
C THR A 128 -2.34 6.21 -29.46
N PHE A 129 -2.09 7.18 -28.59
CA PHE A 129 -3.01 7.51 -27.50
C PHE A 129 -3.09 9.01 -27.24
N THR A 130 -4.18 9.40 -26.61
CA THR A 130 -4.48 10.76 -26.16
C THR A 130 -5.32 10.69 -24.89
N PHE A 131 -4.90 11.39 -23.84
CA PHE A 131 -5.61 11.50 -22.57
C PHE A 131 -5.70 12.96 -22.14
N ASP A 132 -6.79 13.31 -21.45
CA ASP A 132 -6.93 14.60 -20.79
C ASP A 132 -6.48 14.49 -19.33
N ALA A 133 -5.38 15.17 -19.00
CA ALA A 133 -4.86 15.28 -17.65
C ALA A 133 -5.22 16.66 -17.06
N TRP A 134 -6.39 16.74 -16.41
CA TRP A 134 -7.01 17.92 -15.78
C TRP A 134 -7.26 19.14 -16.69
N SER A 135 -6.21 19.66 -17.35
CA SER A 135 -6.25 20.82 -18.24
C SER A 135 -5.27 20.72 -19.42
N GLN A 136 -4.54 19.62 -19.55
CA GLN A 136 -3.61 19.38 -20.66
C GLN A 136 -3.96 18.07 -21.34
N THR A 137 -4.12 18.13 -22.67
CA THR A 137 -4.24 16.94 -23.50
C THR A 137 -2.83 16.39 -23.75
N ILE A 138 -2.55 15.22 -23.18
CA ILE A 138 -1.30 14.50 -23.33
C ILE A 138 -1.50 13.44 -24.42
N SER A 139 -0.68 13.52 -25.47
CA SER A 139 -0.68 12.53 -26.56
C SER A 139 0.72 11.95 -26.75
N GLY A 140 0.77 10.73 -27.23
CA GLY A 140 2.01 10.00 -27.45
C GLY A 140 1.78 8.75 -28.28
N VAL A 141 2.89 8.07 -28.59
CA VAL A 141 2.87 6.81 -29.34
C VAL A 141 3.77 5.81 -28.62
N ASN A 142 3.17 4.74 -28.11
CA ASN A 142 3.92 3.61 -27.53
C ASN A 142 4.43 2.70 -28.65
N ALA A 143 5.56 2.04 -28.41
CA ALA A 143 6.00 0.92 -29.24
C ALA A 143 6.06 -0.35 -28.38
N TYR A 144 5.64 -1.47 -28.94
CA TYR A 144 5.65 -2.74 -28.22
C TYR A 144 5.93 -3.92 -29.17
N ALA A 145 6.42 -5.02 -28.60
CA ALA A 145 6.66 -6.25 -29.34
C ALA A 145 6.41 -7.47 -28.48
N VAL A 146 5.90 -8.55 -29.09
CA VAL A 146 5.66 -9.83 -28.43
C VAL A 146 6.63 -10.87 -28.97
N PHE A 147 7.38 -11.49 -28.07
CA PHE A 147 8.15 -12.71 -28.33
C PHE A 147 7.33 -13.92 -27.89
N ARG A 148 7.05 -14.82 -28.84
CA ARG A 148 6.36 -16.08 -28.59
C ARG A 148 7.30 -17.10 -27.98
N ALA A 149 6.98 -17.58 -26.78
CA ALA A 149 7.79 -18.56 -26.08
C ALA A 149 7.77 -19.92 -26.79
N PRO A 150 8.94 -20.53 -27.05
CA PRO A 150 9.01 -21.81 -27.76
C PRO A 150 8.51 -23.01 -26.94
N ARG A 151 8.42 -22.89 -25.61
CA ARG A 151 7.85 -23.92 -24.72
C ARG A 151 6.50 -23.54 -24.13
N GLY A 152 5.99 -22.36 -24.49
CA GLY A 152 4.68 -21.88 -24.06
C GLY A 152 3.60 -22.19 -25.09
N ASP A 153 2.36 -22.20 -24.64
CA ASP A 153 1.17 -22.24 -25.50
C ASP A 153 0.63 -20.83 -25.82
N GLY A 154 1.34 -19.78 -25.36
CA GLY A 154 0.97 -18.38 -25.52
C GLY A 154 -0.14 -17.90 -24.57
N THR A 155 -0.50 -18.69 -23.55
CA THR A 155 -1.55 -18.33 -22.59
C THR A 155 -1.09 -17.41 -21.46
N GLU A 156 0.22 -17.34 -21.21
CA GLU A 156 0.84 -16.53 -20.17
C GLU A 156 1.96 -15.66 -20.74
N SER A 157 2.20 -14.50 -20.12
CA SER A 157 3.23 -13.56 -20.54
C SER A 157 3.89 -12.82 -19.37
N ILE A 158 5.09 -12.31 -19.62
CA ILE A 158 5.84 -11.42 -18.71
C ILE A 158 6.14 -10.13 -19.46
N VAL A 159 5.88 -8.98 -18.83
CA VAL A 159 6.15 -7.67 -19.43
C VAL A 159 7.50 -7.13 -18.98
N ILE A 160 8.30 -6.65 -19.93
CA ILE A 160 9.52 -5.87 -19.71
C ILE A 160 9.24 -4.49 -20.28
N SER A 161 9.10 -3.49 -19.41
CA SER A 161 8.79 -2.12 -19.81
C SER A 161 10.00 -1.19 -19.65
N ALA A 162 10.13 -0.20 -20.53
CA ALA A 162 11.10 0.88 -20.39
C ALA A 162 10.50 2.17 -20.97
N PRO A 163 10.21 3.21 -20.16
CA PRO A 163 9.76 4.48 -20.71
C PRO A 163 10.89 5.22 -21.43
N TRP A 164 10.55 6.11 -22.37
CA TRP A 164 11.51 7.08 -22.92
C TRP A 164 12.05 8.04 -21.86
N THR A 165 11.18 8.44 -20.93
CA THR A 165 11.47 9.38 -19.85
C THR A 165 11.28 8.67 -18.52
N ARG A 166 12.33 8.67 -17.69
CA ARG A 166 12.33 8.08 -16.35
C ARG A 166 11.43 8.85 -15.38
N SER A 167 11.20 8.29 -14.20
CA SER A 167 10.45 8.95 -13.13
C SER A 167 11.08 10.28 -12.67
N ASP A 168 12.41 10.43 -12.83
CA ASP A 168 13.16 11.65 -12.51
C ASP A 168 13.19 12.70 -13.65
N GLY A 169 12.52 12.43 -14.78
CA GLY A 169 12.50 13.29 -15.96
C GLY A 169 13.69 13.14 -16.90
N SER A 170 14.69 12.32 -16.56
CA SER A 170 15.85 12.06 -17.41
C SER A 170 15.55 11.04 -18.52
N VAL A 171 16.38 11.02 -19.56
CA VAL A 171 16.20 10.15 -20.73
C VAL A 171 16.71 8.74 -20.44
N ASN A 172 15.91 7.74 -20.77
CA ASN A 172 16.14 6.33 -20.42
C ASN A 172 16.87 5.53 -21.51
N LEU A 173 17.90 6.12 -22.14
CA LEU A 173 18.56 5.54 -23.32
C LEU A 173 19.13 4.14 -23.07
N ASN A 174 19.80 3.93 -21.94
CA ASN A 174 20.42 2.65 -21.61
C ASN A 174 19.37 1.55 -21.41
N ALA A 175 18.25 1.82 -20.73
CA ALA A 175 17.22 0.80 -20.52
C ALA A 175 16.61 0.30 -21.83
N ILE A 176 16.31 1.22 -22.75
CA ILE A 176 15.77 0.85 -24.08
C ILE A 176 16.80 0.03 -24.86
N SER A 177 18.07 0.41 -24.80
CA SER A 177 19.16 -0.32 -25.44
C SER A 177 19.35 -1.72 -24.85
N TYR A 178 19.24 -1.84 -23.52
CA TYR A 178 19.34 -3.11 -22.81
C TYR A 178 18.20 -4.03 -23.19
N MET A 179 16.99 -3.48 -23.27
CA MET A 179 15.80 -4.21 -23.66
C MET A 179 15.88 -4.70 -25.12
N LEU A 180 16.33 -3.88 -26.08
CA LEU A 180 16.50 -4.30 -27.48
C LEU A 180 17.60 -5.37 -27.65
N SER A 181 18.71 -5.23 -26.93
CA SER A 181 19.75 -6.27 -26.89
C SER A 181 19.23 -7.56 -26.26
N PHE A 182 18.46 -7.47 -25.18
CA PHE A 182 17.84 -8.63 -24.56
C PHE A 182 16.80 -9.29 -25.48
N ALA A 183 16.03 -8.50 -26.23
CA ALA A 183 15.11 -8.99 -27.26
C ALA A 183 15.83 -9.80 -28.35
N SER A 184 17.04 -9.39 -28.75
CA SER A 184 17.91 -10.17 -29.65
C SER A 184 18.43 -11.46 -29.01
N PHE A 185 18.76 -11.39 -27.72
CA PHE A 185 19.23 -12.55 -26.94
C PHE A 185 18.15 -13.62 -26.74
N VAL A 186 16.91 -13.26 -26.39
CA VAL A 186 15.85 -14.24 -26.07
C VAL A 186 15.53 -15.19 -27.25
N ARG A 187 15.72 -14.71 -28.49
CA ARG A 187 15.57 -15.51 -29.72
C ARG A 187 16.57 -16.67 -29.82
N GLN A 188 17.73 -16.56 -29.17
CA GLN A 188 18.79 -17.56 -29.24
C GLN A 188 18.50 -18.78 -28.34
N TRP A 189 17.55 -18.67 -27.42
CA TRP A 189 17.33 -19.64 -26.35
C TRP A 189 15.91 -20.19 -26.34
N SER A 190 15.79 -21.51 -26.15
CA SER A 190 14.51 -22.21 -26.20
C SER A 190 13.89 -22.51 -24.83
N PHE A 191 14.41 -21.95 -23.74
CA PHE A 191 13.97 -22.30 -22.38
C PHE A 191 12.80 -21.45 -21.86
N TRP A 192 12.33 -20.46 -22.63
CA TRP A 192 11.19 -19.62 -22.27
C TRP A 192 9.88 -20.39 -22.44
N ALA A 193 9.04 -20.32 -21.42
CA ALA A 193 7.73 -20.96 -21.31
C ALA A 193 6.58 -19.93 -21.31
N LYS A 194 6.87 -18.65 -21.02
CA LYS A 194 5.90 -17.54 -21.10
C LYS A 194 6.30 -16.55 -22.18
N ASP A 195 5.33 -16.01 -22.90
CA ASP A 195 5.58 -14.98 -23.90
C ASP A 195 6.24 -13.77 -23.22
N LEU A 196 7.17 -13.12 -23.90
CA LEU A 196 7.82 -11.91 -23.39
C LEU A 196 7.30 -10.70 -24.16
N ILE A 197 6.77 -9.72 -23.44
CA ILE A 197 6.26 -8.49 -24.02
C ILE A 197 7.25 -7.37 -23.72
N PHE A 198 7.79 -6.75 -24.76
CA PHE A 198 8.65 -5.59 -24.66
C PHE A 198 7.82 -4.34 -24.87
N LEU A 199 7.74 -3.46 -23.87
CA LEU A 199 6.94 -2.23 -23.93
C LEU A 199 7.83 -0.99 -23.78
N ILE A 200 7.84 -0.13 -24.80
CA ILE A 200 8.44 1.20 -24.75
C ILE A 200 7.32 2.23 -24.71
N SER A 201 7.07 2.78 -23.52
CA SER A 201 6.03 3.77 -23.33
C SER A 201 6.53 5.18 -23.59
N ASP A 202 5.72 5.96 -24.32
CA ASP A 202 5.88 7.41 -24.41
C ASP A 202 5.08 8.11 -23.31
N GLN A 203 5.46 9.33 -22.93
CA GLN A 203 4.81 10.08 -21.84
C GLN A 203 4.71 9.32 -20.50
N GLY A 204 5.67 8.43 -20.20
CA GLY A 204 5.81 7.75 -18.91
C GLY A 204 4.61 6.90 -18.52
N THR A 205 3.98 7.25 -17.39
CA THR A 205 2.85 6.52 -16.80
C THR A 205 1.60 6.61 -17.67
N VAL A 206 1.37 7.75 -18.35
CA VAL A 206 0.18 7.94 -19.19
C VAL A 206 0.17 6.97 -20.37
N GLY A 207 1.30 6.81 -21.06
CA GLY A 207 1.42 5.83 -22.14
C GLY A 207 1.29 4.40 -21.65
N THR A 208 1.85 4.09 -20.48
CA THR A 208 1.70 2.75 -19.88
C THR A 208 0.25 2.42 -19.55
N GLU A 209 -0.52 3.37 -19.00
CA GLU A 209 -1.96 3.19 -18.75
C GLU A 209 -2.76 3.03 -20.05
N ALA A 210 -2.40 3.76 -21.12
CA ALA A 210 -3.01 3.60 -22.45
C ALA A 210 -2.86 2.17 -22.96
N TRP A 211 -1.63 1.65 -22.83
CA TRP A 211 -1.29 0.32 -23.30
C TRP A 211 -1.97 -0.75 -22.47
N LEU A 212 -1.92 -0.66 -21.13
CA LEU A 212 -2.59 -1.60 -20.24
C LEU A 212 -4.11 -1.64 -20.46
N ARG A 213 -4.75 -0.48 -20.60
CA ARG A 213 -6.19 -0.42 -20.90
C ARG A 213 -6.55 -1.13 -22.19
N ALA A 214 -5.79 -0.87 -23.26
CA ALA A 214 -6.00 -1.55 -24.54
C ALA A 214 -5.72 -3.05 -24.46
N TYR A 215 -4.67 -3.45 -23.73
CA TYR A 215 -4.31 -4.85 -23.50
C TYR A 215 -5.43 -5.63 -22.82
N HIS A 216 -6.12 -5.02 -21.86
CA HIS A 216 -7.25 -5.62 -21.15
C HIS A 216 -8.61 -5.38 -21.84
N GLY A 217 -8.63 -4.82 -23.06
CA GLY A 217 -9.86 -4.60 -23.82
C GLY A 217 -10.83 -3.60 -23.16
N LEU A 218 -10.33 -2.74 -22.28
CA LEU A 218 -11.13 -1.71 -21.64
C LEU A 218 -11.51 -0.64 -22.68
N LYS A 219 -12.70 -0.05 -22.51
CA LYS A 219 -13.16 1.06 -23.34
C LYS A 219 -12.70 2.39 -22.74
N PRO A 220 -12.49 3.44 -23.55
CA PRO A 220 -12.18 4.76 -23.02
C PRO A 220 -13.27 5.26 -22.09
N GLU A 221 -12.88 5.78 -20.92
CA GLU A 221 -13.82 6.24 -19.87
C GLU A 221 -14.47 7.58 -20.21
N SER A 222 -13.80 8.40 -21.02
CA SER A 222 -14.32 9.68 -21.49
C SER A 222 -14.23 9.80 -23.01
N PRO A 223 -15.09 10.60 -23.67
CA PRO A 223 -15.03 10.84 -25.11
C PRO A 223 -13.69 11.43 -25.59
N GLU A 224 -12.98 12.13 -24.70
CA GLU A 224 -11.72 12.80 -24.97
C GLU A 224 -10.51 11.87 -24.84
N ALA A 225 -10.60 10.84 -23.99
CA ALA A 225 -9.60 9.79 -23.92
C ALA A 225 -9.74 8.87 -25.14
N LYS A 226 -8.65 8.69 -25.90
CA LYS A 226 -8.59 7.83 -27.07
C LYS A 226 -7.31 7.03 -27.06
N TYR A 227 -7.41 5.72 -27.24
CA TYR A 227 -6.27 4.84 -27.43
C TYR A 227 -6.65 3.77 -28.45
N GLU A 228 -5.70 3.42 -29.30
CA GLU A 228 -5.88 2.40 -30.33
C GLU A 228 -5.87 0.99 -29.71
N SER A 229 -6.57 0.05 -30.36
CA SER A 229 -6.45 -1.38 -30.06
C SER A 229 -5.06 -1.89 -30.42
N LEU A 230 -4.62 -2.95 -29.77
CA LEU A 230 -3.32 -3.56 -30.05
C LEU A 230 -3.45 -4.59 -31.18
N ASP A 231 -2.57 -4.49 -32.19
CA ASP A 231 -2.46 -5.44 -33.30
C ASP A 231 -1.89 -6.80 -32.85
N HIS A 232 -1.03 -6.78 -31.84
CA HIS A 232 -0.40 -7.97 -31.29
C HIS A 232 -0.68 -8.08 -29.80
N HIS A 233 -0.97 -9.30 -29.34
CA HIS A 233 -1.40 -9.56 -27.97
C HIS A 233 -0.77 -10.86 -27.44
N GLY A 234 -0.40 -10.87 -26.15
CA GLY A 234 0.19 -12.02 -25.47
C GLY A 234 -0.81 -12.76 -24.59
N GLY A 235 -0.34 -13.69 -23.78
CA GLY A 235 -1.17 -14.33 -22.77
C GLY A 235 -1.59 -13.41 -21.60
N VAL A 236 -2.19 -13.97 -20.56
CA VAL A 236 -2.37 -13.27 -19.29
C VAL A 236 -1.01 -12.80 -18.78
N ILE A 237 -0.91 -11.52 -18.39
CA ILE A 237 0.34 -10.99 -17.85
C ILE A 237 0.47 -11.45 -16.40
N MET A 238 1.51 -12.21 -16.11
CA MET A 238 1.78 -12.75 -14.79
C MET A 238 2.56 -11.74 -13.94
N GLU A 239 3.71 -11.29 -14.45
CA GLU A 239 4.58 -10.31 -13.81
C GLU A 239 5.04 -9.23 -14.79
N ALA A 240 5.48 -8.08 -14.25
CA ALA A 240 6.11 -7.03 -15.03
C ALA A 240 7.38 -6.47 -14.38
N ILE A 241 8.39 -6.14 -15.18
CA ILE A 241 9.60 -5.45 -14.72
C ILE A 241 9.77 -4.19 -15.55
N ASN A 242 9.82 -3.04 -14.87
CA ASN A 242 10.14 -1.77 -15.49
C ASN A 242 11.65 -1.47 -15.34
N LEU A 243 12.28 -1.01 -16.41
CA LEU A 243 13.70 -0.72 -16.47
C LEU A 243 13.94 0.78 -16.59
N GLU A 244 14.69 1.34 -15.65
CA GLU A 244 15.12 2.73 -15.66
C GLU A 244 16.64 2.81 -15.51
N PHE A 245 17.34 3.03 -16.61
CA PHE A 245 18.79 3.12 -16.71
C PHE A 245 19.12 4.35 -17.58
N ALA A 246 19.52 5.45 -16.92
CA ALA A 246 19.75 6.75 -17.57
C ALA A 246 21.17 6.89 -18.15
N GLY A 247 21.33 7.77 -19.13
CA GLY A 247 22.65 8.19 -19.64
C GLY A 247 23.39 7.07 -20.37
N ASP A 248 24.73 7.17 -20.40
CA ASP A 248 25.58 6.38 -21.31
C ASP A 248 26.70 5.59 -20.63
N THR A 249 26.85 5.74 -19.32
CA THR A 249 27.92 5.12 -18.53
C THR A 249 27.38 4.06 -17.59
N ASP A 250 28.30 3.26 -17.05
CA ASP A 250 28.01 2.22 -16.07
C ASP A 250 27.47 2.80 -14.74
N TYR A 251 26.97 1.91 -13.87
CA TYR A 251 26.29 2.24 -12.62
C TYR A 251 27.05 1.69 -11.41
N SER A 252 26.79 2.29 -10.26
CA SER A 252 27.35 1.84 -8.98
C SER A 252 26.47 0.81 -8.30
N TYR A 253 25.15 0.99 -8.40
CA TYR A 253 24.13 0.18 -7.73
C TYR A 253 22.92 -0.03 -8.64
N ILE A 254 22.13 -1.07 -8.34
CA ILE A 254 20.78 -1.22 -8.88
C ILE A 254 19.77 -0.93 -7.77
N GLY A 255 18.97 0.12 -7.95
CA GLY A 255 17.86 0.51 -7.10
C GLY A 255 16.61 -0.33 -7.35
N ILE A 256 15.91 -0.68 -6.28
CA ILE A 256 14.58 -1.31 -6.34
C ILE A 256 13.54 -0.26 -5.98
N VAL A 257 12.49 -0.15 -6.79
CA VAL A 257 11.27 0.62 -6.48
C VAL A 257 10.09 -0.32 -6.57
N ALA A 258 9.32 -0.40 -5.48
CA ALA A 258 8.18 -1.31 -5.34
C ALA A 258 6.89 -0.60 -4.96
N GLU A 259 6.96 0.71 -4.67
CA GLU A 259 5.84 1.54 -4.30
C GLU A 259 4.94 1.82 -5.50
N GLY A 260 3.73 1.27 -5.46
CA GLY A 260 2.70 1.41 -6.49
C GLY A 260 1.68 2.52 -6.21
N LEU A 261 0.68 2.61 -7.08
CA LEU A 261 -0.42 3.56 -6.97
C LEU A 261 -1.24 3.31 -5.69
N ASN A 262 -1.75 4.37 -5.07
CA ASN A 262 -2.52 4.34 -3.82
C ASN A 262 -1.82 3.64 -2.62
N GLY A 263 -0.50 3.49 -2.66
CA GLY A 263 0.25 2.82 -1.60
C GLY A 263 0.21 1.30 -1.69
N GLN A 264 -0.27 0.75 -2.81
CA GLN A 264 -0.16 -0.68 -3.11
C GLN A 264 1.32 -1.06 -3.24
N LEU A 265 1.67 -2.24 -2.71
CA LEU A 265 3.00 -2.82 -2.83
C LEU A 265 2.90 -4.12 -3.60
N SER A 266 3.92 -4.40 -4.39
CA SER A 266 4.07 -5.69 -5.04
C SER A 266 4.40 -6.77 -4.03
N ASN A 267 4.02 -8.00 -4.34
CA ASN A 267 4.25 -9.15 -3.49
C ASN A 267 5.74 -9.28 -3.10
N ALA A 268 6.01 -9.56 -1.81
CA ALA A 268 7.37 -9.62 -1.27
C ALA A 268 8.27 -10.69 -1.92
N ASP A 269 7.70 -11.73 -2.53
CA ASP A 269 8.48 -12.76 -3.25
C ASP A 269 9.13 -12.22 -4.54
N VAL A 270 8.50 -11.23 -5.20
CA VAL A 270 9.10 -10.53 -6.34
C VAL A 270 10.40 -9.85 -5.90
N ILE A 271 10.36 -9.14 -4.77
CA ILE A 271 11.53 -8.46 -4.22
C ILE A 271 12.57 -9.46 -3.74
N SER A 272 12.15 -10.49 -3.02
CA SER A 272 13.04 -11.55 -2.53
C SER A 272 13.79 -12.23 -3.67
N THR A 273 13.11 -12.47 -4.80
CA THR A 273 13.70 -12.99 -6.03
C THR A 273 14.77 -12.05 -6.58
N VAL A 274 14.49 -10.75 -6.68
CA VAL A 274 15.49 -9.77 -7.12
C VAL A 274 16.69 -9.73 -6.20
N VAL A 275 16.47 -9.69 -4.88
CA VAL A 275 17.56 -9.66 -3.89
C VAL A 275 18.44 -10.90 -4.01
N LYS A 276 17.85 -12.08 -4.15
CA LYS A 276 18.60 -13.34 -4.30
C LYS A 276 19.34 -13.43 -5.63
N CYS A 277 18.73 -13.00 -6.72
CA CYS A 277 19.40 -12.92 -8.03
C CYS A 277 20.56 -11.92 -8.01
N ALA A 278 20.41 -10.76 -7.36
CA ALA A 278 21.46 -9.76 -7.25
C ALA A 278 22.62 -10.22 -6.36
N GLU A 279 22.32 -10.89 -5.24
CA GLU A 279 23.31 -11.51 -4.35
C GLU A 279 24.19 -12.51 -5.13
N TYR A 280 23.57 -13.33 -5.99
CA TYR A 280 24.29 -14.28 -6.83
C TYR A 280 25.17 -13.58 -7.88
N GLU A 281 24.65 -12.55 -8.55
CA GLU A 281 25.40 -11.82 -9.59
C GLU A 281 26.46 -10.87 -9.04
N GLY A 282 26.58 -10.74 -7.72
CA GLY A 282 27.48 -9.79 -7.09
C GLY A 282 27.07 -8.32 -7.31
N VAL A 283 25.79 -8.08 -7.57
CA VAL A 283 25.23 -6.74 -7.77
C VAL A 283 24.88 -6.13 -6.43
N SER A 284 25.44 -4.96 -6.15
CA SER A 284 25.04 -4.18 -4.97
C SER A 284 23.70 -3.48 -5.22
N LEU A 285 22.73 -3.73 -4.35
CA LEU A 285 21.40 -3.14 -4.42
C LEU A 285 21.29 -1.85 -3.60
N THR A 286 20.33 -1.00 -3.98
CA THR A 286 19.85 0.13 -3.20
C THR A 286 18.31 0.25 -3.27
N LEU A 287 17.71 1.17 -2.51
CA LEU A 287 16.27 1.44 -2.53
C LEU A 287 16.01 2.81 -3.19
N GLY A 288 15.26 2.80 -4.29
CA GLY A 288 15.12 3.96 -5.18
C GLY A 288 16.46 4.48 -5.70
N ASP A 289 16.59 5.80 -5.83
CA ASP A 289 17.78 6.46 -6.39
C ASP A 289 18.83 6.86 -5.34
N VAL A 290 18.66 6.44 -4.09
CA VAL A 290 19.56 6.87 -3.01
C VAL A 290 20.85 6.02 -3.05
N PRO A 291 22.04 6.62 -3.03
CA PRO A 291 23.28 5.88 -2.83
C PRO A 291 23.24 5.08 -1.52
N ARG A 292 23.73 3.83 -1.55
CA ARG A 292 23.53 2.82 -0.50
C ARG A 292 23.70 3.40 0.92
N PRO A 293 22.63 3.45 1.73
CA PRO A 293 22.75 3.89 3.11
C PRO A 293 23.60 2.88 3.91
N HIS A 294 24.52 3.36 4.75
CA HIS A 294 25.20 2.52 5.73
C HIS A 294 24.17 1.86 6.67
N SER A 295 24.47 0.66 7.19
CA SER A 295 23.60 -0.19 8.04
C SER A 295 23.33 0.35 9.46
N SER A 296 23.20 1.66 9.58
CA SER A 296 22.95 2.39 10.83
C SER A 296 21.46 2.71 11.00
N TYR A 297 21.06 2.99 12.24
CA TYR A 297 19.67 3.35 12.59
C TYR A 297 19.12 4.54 11.78
N LEU A 298 19.87 5.64 11.69
CA LEU A 298 19.39 6.87 11.05
C LEU A 298 19.12 6.70 9.54
N PRO A 299 20.02 6.09 8.75
CA PRO A 299 19.72 5.78 7.36
C PRO A 299 18.51 4.85 7.19
N ALA A 300 18.39 3.80 8.00
CA ALA A 300 17.22 2.91 7.96
C ALA A 300 15.91 3.67 8.25
N LEU A 301 15.90 4.53 9.28
CA LEU A 301 14.76 5.39 9.60
C LEU A 301 14.40 6.33 8.44
N LYS A 302 15.39 6.95 7.80
CA LYS A 302 15.17 7.81 6.63
C LYS A 302 14.53 7.05 5.47
N THR A 303 15.00 5.83 5.18
CA THR A 303 14.42 4.97 4.15
C THR A 303 12.98 4.60 4.48
N LEU A 304 12.70 4.20 5.72
CA LEU A 304 11.35 3.88 6.18
C LEU A 304 10.40 5.08 6.04
N LEU A 305 10.84 6.27 6.46
CA LEU A 305 10.06 7.50 6.32
C LEU A 305 9.78 7.85 4.85
N ARG A 306 10.77 7.67 3.96
CA ARG A 306 10.60 7.89 2.51
C ARG A 306 9.62 6.89 1.88
N MET A 307 9.64 5.65 2.34
CA MET A 307 8.68 4.63 1.88
C MET A 307 7.25 4.96 2.37
N VAL A 308 7.10 5.40 3.62
CA VAL A 308 5.82 5.90 4.16
C VAL A 308 5.35 7.13 3.38
N GLU A 309 6.24 8.06 3.08
CA GLU A 309 5.96 9.24 2.26
C GLU A 309 5.39 8.86 0.90
N ARG A 310 6.08 7.99 0.15
CA ARG A 310 5.65 7.54 -1.18
C ARG A 310 4.30 6.83 -1.14
N GLN A 311 4.10 5.94 -0.16
CA GLN A 311 2.82 5.25 0.00
C GLN A 311 1.69 6.19 0.42
N ALA A 312 1.96 7.17 1.29
CA ALA A 312 0.98 8.16 1.73
C ALA A 312 0.55 9.11 0.60
N MET A 313 1.49 9.49 -0.27
CA MET A 313 1.17 10.23 -1.50
C MET A 313 0.32 9.39 -2.45
N GLY A 314 0.59 8.09 -2.55
CA GLY A 314 -0.19 7.17 -3.40
C GLY A 314 -0.16 7.53 -4.89
N LEU A 315 0.81 8.34 -5.30
CA LEU A 315 1.06 8.70 -6.70
C LEU A 315 1.96 7.64 -7.34
N PRO A 316 1.85 7.41 -8.66
CA PRO A 316 2.70 6.44 -9.33
C PRO A 316 4.17 6.92 -9.31
N VAL A 317 5.04 6.20 -8.60
CA VAL A 317 6.47 6.54 -8.50
C VAL A 317 7.20 6.27 -9.81
N ALA A 318 6.85 5.19 -10.50
CA ALA A 318 7.39 4.81 -11.80
C ALA A 318 6.33 4.03 -12.58
N ASN A 319 6.61 3.67 -13.84
CA ASN A 319 5.61 3.04 -14.72
C ASN A 319 5.09 1.69 -14.19
N HIS A 320 5.88 0.95 -13.41
CA HIS A 320 5.42 -0.30 -12.79
C HIS A 320 4.19 -0.08 -11.88
N ALA A 321 4.02 1.11 -11.31
CA ALA A 321 2.98 1.41 -10.32
C ALA A 321 1.54 1.24 -10.84
N LEU A 322 1.36 1.15 -12.16
CA LEU A 322 0.05 0.96 -12.81
C LEU A 322 -0.33 -0.51 -12.97
N PHE A 323 0.64 -1.43 -12.99
CA PHE A 323 0.41 -2.86 -13.18
C PHE A 323 -0.37 -3.50 -12.01
N PRO A 324 -0.10 -3.16 -10.73
CA PRO A 324 -0.84 -3.72 -9.60
C PRO A 324 -2.36 -3.47 -9.63
N LYS A 325 -2.83 -2.43 -10.33
CA LYS A 325 -4.27 -2.18 -10.60
C LYS A 325 -4.94 -3.33 -11.36
N TYR A 326 -4.18 -4.02 -12.21
CA TYR A 326 -4.62 -5.14 -13.02
C TYR A 326 -4.24 -6.50 -12.39
N LYS A 327 -3.87 -6.51 -11.10
CA LYS A 327 -3.36 -7.69 -10.37
C LYS A 327 -2.09 -8.27 -11.00
N ILE A 328 -1.29 -7.42 -11.64
CA ILE A 328 0.01 -7.78 -12.19
C ILE A 328 1.07 -7.30 -11.20
N GLU A 329 1.85 -8.24 -10.67
CA GLU A 329 2.92 -7.92 -9.73
C GLU A 329 4.10 -7.30 -10.48
N ALA A 330 4.52 -6.10 -10.08
CA ALA A 330 5.50 -5.33 -10.86
C ALA A 330 6.47 -4.51 -10.03
N ILE A 331 7.70 -4.32 -10.52
CA ILE A 331 8.72 -3.51 -9.85
C ILE A 331 9.54 -2.73 -10.87
N THR A 332 10.15 -1.61 -10.46
CA THR A 332 11.17 -0.93 -11.27
C THR A 332 12.57 -1.27 -10.77
N LEU A 333 13.47 -1.63 -11.70
CA LEU A 333 14.91 -1.66 -11.49
C LEU A 333 15.54 -0.37 -12.01
N VAL A 334 16.31 0.31 -11.16
CA VAL A 334 16.88 1.62 -11.46
C VAL A 334 18.40 1.60 -11.41
N GLY A 335 19.07 2.07 -12.47
CA GLY A 335 20.53 2.26 -12.46
C GLY A 335 20.93 3.50 -11.66
N VAL A 336 21.66 3.32 -10.56
CA VAL A 336 22.09 4.41 -9.67
C VAL A 336 23.60 4.60 -9.72
N ARG A 337 24.04 5.84 -9.92
CA ARG A 337 25.46 6.21 -9.93
C ARG A 337 25.87 6.83 -8.59
N SER A 338 27.04 6.47 -8.11
CA SER A 338 27.64 7.08 -6.93
C SER A 338 28.59 8.21 -7.32
N GLU A 339 28.63 9.24 -6.50
CA GLU A 339 29.60 10.35 -6.62
C GLU A 339 31.05 9.88 -6.47
N THR A 340 31.29 8.72 -5.85
CA THR A 340 32.64 8.16 -5.66
C THR A 340 33.25 7.57 -6.92
N GLY A 341 32.52 7.56 -8.05
CA GLY A 341 33.03 7.20 -9.38
C GLY A 341 33.25 5.71 -9.64
N ASN A 342 33.09 4.82 -8.65
CA ASN A 342 33.17 3.38 -8.87
C ASN A 342 31.87 2.86 -9.52
N ALA A 343 31.96 2.24 -10.70
CA ALA A 343 30.82 1.78 -11.48
C ALA A 343 30.95 0.29 -11.88
N PRO A 344 30.85 -0.66 -10.92
CA PRO A 344 30.97 -2.09 -11.20
C PRO A 344 29.79 -2.68 -11.98
N VAL A 345 28.63 -2.01 -11.99
CA VAL A 345 27.43 -2.49 -12.68
C VAL A 345 27.46 -1.98 -14.12
N ASN A 346 28.05 -2.81 -14.98
CA ASN A 346 27.96 -2.62 -16.42
C ASN A 346 26.67 -3.26 -16.98
N MET A 347 26.44 -3.06 -18.27
CA MET A 347 25.30 -3.64 -18.97
C MET A 347 25.22 -5.17 -18.83
N VAL A 348 26.33 -5.90 -18.97
CA VAL A 348 26.32 -7.36 -18.88
C VAL A 348 25.79 -7.80 -17.53
N THR A 349 26.28 -7.18 -16.45
CA THR A 349 25.82 -7.49 -15.11
C THR A 349 24.34 -7.13 -14.91
N ALA A 350 23.89 -5.98 -15.39
CA ALA A 350 22.49 -5.56 -15.28
C ALA A 350 21.53 -6.48 -16.05
N THR A 351 21.88 -6.86 -17.29
CA THR A 351 21.03 -7.72 -18.12
C THR A 351 21.12 -9.20 -17.70
N ARG A 352 22.24 -9.66 -17.12
CA ARG A 352 22.30 -11.00 -16.49
C ARG A 352 21.43 -11.08 -15.25
N LEU A 353 21.39 -10.01 -14.43
CA LEU A 353 20.44 -9.91 -13.34
C LEU A 353 18.99 -9.99 -13.88
N LEU A 354 18.66 -9.22 -14.93
CA LEU A 354 17.36 -9.28 -15.58
C LEU A 354 17.02 -10.70 -16.10
N GLU A 355 17.96 -11.36 -16.79
CA GLU A 355 17.82 -12.76 -17.22
C GLU A 355 17.50 -13.66 -16.03
N SER A 356 18.26 -13.56 -14.94
CA SER A 356 18.08 -14.38 -13.74
C SER A 356 16.70 -14.18 -13.09
N ILE A 357 16.21 -12.94 -13.03
CA ILE A 357 14.88 -12.62 -12.50
C ILE A 357 13.80 -13.21 -13.43
N LEU A 358 13.88 -12.97 -14.73
CA LEU A 358 12.91 -13.48 -15.70
C LEU A 358 12.90 -15.01 -15.77
N ARG A 359 14.05 -15.67 -15.59
CA ARG A 359 14.14 -17.14 -15.47
C ARG A 359 13.37 -17.67 -14.27
N SER A 360 13.29 -16.88 -13.19
CA SER A 360 12.56 -17.22 -11.97
C SER A 360 11.05 -17.06 -12.19
N PHE A 361 10.62 -15.91 -12.74
CA PHE A 361 9.21 -15.65 -13.08
C PHE A 361 8.68 -16.62 -14.15
N ASN A 362 9.51 -17.01 -15.11
CA ASN A 362 9.14 -17.98 -16.13
C ASN A 362 8.73 -19.35 -15.56
N ASN A 363 9.15 -19.69 -14.33
CA ASN A 363 8.80 -20.94 -13.66
C ASN A 363 7.49 -20.88 -12.86
N LEU A 364 6.94 -19.69 -12.62
CA LEU A 364 5.67 -19.54 -11.89
C LEU A 364 4.53 -20.22 -12.67
N LEU A 365 3.67 -20.97 -11.99
CA LEU A 365 2.51 -21.63 -12.60
C LEU A 365 1.19 -20.94 -12.24
N GLU A 366 1.24 -20.07 -11.22
CA GLU A 366 0.08 -19.37 -10.70
C GLU A 366 0.51 -17.98 -10.21
N HIS A 367 -0.46 -17.08 -10.04
CA HIS A 367 -0.20 -15.77 -9.47
C HIS A 367 0.25 -15.87 -8.00
N LEU A 368 1.15 -15.00 -7.60
CA LEU A 368 1.71 -14.96 -6.24
C LEU A 368 0.63 -14.67 -5.19
N HIS A 369 0.49 -15.56 -4.21
CA HIS A 369 -0.56 -15.46 -3.19
C HIS A 369 -0.18 -15.93 -1.77
N HIS A 370 1.06 -16.41 -1.55
CA HIS A 370 1.50 -16.90 -0.25
C HIS A 370 2.28 -15.86 0.57
N SER A 371 3.07 -15.02 -0.07
CA SER A 371 3.95 -14.06 0.61
C SER A 371 3.26 -12.74 0.97
N PHE A 372 3.97 -11.88 1.70
CA PHE A 372 3.40 -10.64 2.26
C PHE A 372 3.18 -9.55 1.20
N TRP A 373 2.01 -8.90 1.27
CA TRP A 373 1.71 -7.65 0.54
C TRP A 373 1.97 -6.38 1.33
N PHE A 374 2.21 -6.51 2.65
CA PHE A 374 2.44 -5.37 3.54
C PHE A 374 3.76 -5.55 4.26
N TYR A 375 4.74 -4.76 3.85
CA TYR A 375 6.08 -4.76 4.43
C TYR A 375 6.74 -3.39 4.28
N PHE A 376 7.75 -3.15 5.10
CA PHE A 376 8.67 -2.03 4.93
C PHE A 376 10.10 -2.49 4.66
N MET A 377 10.85 -1.71 3.89
CA MET A 377 12.23 -2.01 3.51
C MET A 377 13.20 -1.01 4.17
N PRO A 378 13.75 -1.30 5.36
CA PRO A 378 14.75 -0.43 5.98
C PRO A 378 16.09 -0.43 5.22
N SER A 379 16.36 -1.48 4.44
CA SER A 379 17.53 -1.61 3.58
C SER A 379 17.20 -2.55 2.40
N PRO A 380 18.01 -2.57 1.32
CA PRO A 380 17.72 -3.40 0.14
C PRO A 380 17.71 -4.91 0.42
N GLU A 381 18.36 -5.34 1.50
CA GLU A 381 18.54 -6.77 1.85
C GLU A 381 17.67 -7.21 3.03
N LYS A 382 16.92 -6.27 3.63
CA LYS A 382 16.13 -6.52 4.82
C LYS A 382 14.72 -5.98 4.66
N PHE A 383 13.77 -6.67 5.25
CA PHE A 383 12.39 -6.22 5.32
C PHE A 383 11.80 -6.36 6.72
N ILE A 384 10.71 -5.65 6.96
CA ILE A 384 9.92 -5.66 8.19
C ILE A 384 8.50 -6.08 7.80
N PRO A 385 8.04 -7.29 8.14
CA PRO A 385 6.68 -7.75 7.83
C PRO A 385 5.63 -7.04 8.68
N ILE A 386 4.38 -7.04 8.22
CA ILE A 386 3.22 -6.47 8.93
C ILE A 386 3.10 -6.91 10.39
N SER A 387 3.46 -8.16 10.70
CA SER A 387 3.42 -8.68 12.07
C SER A 387 4.26 -7.88 13.07
N MET A 388 5.30 -7.18 12.60
CA MET A 388 6.21 -6.41 13.46
C MET A 388 5.67 -5.01 13.79
N TYR A 389 4.84 -4.43 12.92
CA TYR A 389 4.33 -3.06 13.12
C TYR A 389 2.81 -2.99 13.38
N ILE A 390 2.07 -4.09 13.24
CA ILE A 390 0.65 -4.11 13.63
C ILE A 390 0.47 -3.92 15.14
N GLY A 391 1.34 -4.52 15.96
CA GLY A 391 1.36 -4.37 17.42
C GLY A 391 1.46 -2.92 17.89
N PRO A 392 2.49 -2.16 17.48
CA PRO A 392 2.60 -0.74 17.85
C PRO A 392 1.44 0.11 17.32
N MET A 393 0.91 -0.18 16.12
CA MET A 393 -0.28 0.52 15.61
C MET A 393 -1.50 0.28 16.51
N LEU A 394 -1.75 -0.97 16.90
CA LEU A 394 -2.83 -1.31 17.84
C LEU A 394 -2.63 -0.64 19.21
N ALA A 395 -1.39 -0.53 19.70
CA ALA A 395 -1.07 0.17 20.94
C ALA A 395 -1.40 1.68 20.89
N LEU A 396 -1.35 2.30 19.71
CA LEU A 396 -1.78 3.69 19.46
C LEU A 396 -3.31 3.81 19.35
N ILE A 397 -3.96 2.84 18.70
CA ILE A 397 -5.40 2.85 18.41
C ILE A 397 -6.25 2.49 19.64
N PHE A 398 -5.89 1.42 20.37
CA PHE A 398 -6.67 0.92 21.49
C PHE A 398 -6.99 1.95 22.59
N PRO A 399 -6.07 2.80 23.08
CA PRO A 399 -6.42 3.77 24.10
C PRO A 399 -7.48 4.78 23.60
N LEU A 400 -7.46 5.13 22.31
CA LEU A 400 -8.46 6.03 21.71
C LEU A 400 -9.83 5.33 21.63
N LEU A 401 -9.87 4.08 21.20
CA LEU A 401 -11.10 3.26 21.16
C LEU A 401 -11.70 3.08 22.55
N PHE A 402 -10.85 2.76 23.54
CA PHE A 402 -11.29 2.55 24.90
C PHE A 402 -11.78 3.83 25.56
N MET A 403 -11.15 4.96 25.26
CA MET A 403 -11.60 6.27 25.70
C MET A 403 -12.95 6.63 25.08
N SER A 404 -13.16 6.35 23.79
CA SER A 404 -14.45 6.53 23.12
C SER A 404 -15.55 5.73 23.81
N LEU A 405 -15.32 4.44 24.10
CA LEU A 405 -16.30 3.61 24.79
C LEU A 405 -16.59 4.11 26.22
N SER A 406 -15.55 4.57 26.93
CA SER A 406 -15.68 5.18 28.26
C SER A 406 -16.55 6.43 28.24
N LEU A 407 -16.30 7.32 27.27
CA LEU A 407 -17.10 8.54 27.08
C LEU A 407 -18.53 8.19 26.70
N TRP A 408 -18.76 7.18 25.84
CA TRP A 408 -20.09 6.77 25.40
C TRP A 408 -20.97 6.37 26.58
N TRP A 409 -20.38 5.66 27.55
CA TRP A 409 -21.09 5.28 28.75
C TRP A 409 -21.44 6.46 29.65
N ARG A 410 -20.57 7.48 29.73
CA ARG A 410 -20.83 8.73 30.47
C ARG A 410 -21.97 9.54 29.87
N THR A 411 -22.16 9.51 28.54
CA THR A 411 -23.28 10.22 27.90
C THR A 411 -24.65 9.72 28.36
N GLY A 412 -24.77 8.42 28.63
CA GLY A 412 -26.02 7.81 29.08
C GLY A 412 -26.25 7.93 30.59
N ASP A 413 -25.21 8.22 31.36
CA ASP A 413 -25.24 8.29 32.82
C ASP A 413 -24.19 9.30 33.34
N PRO A 414 -24.59 10.56 33.60
CA PRO A 414 -23.68 11.61 34.07
C PRO A 414 -23.03 11.31 35.43
N GLU A 415 -23.70 10.50 36.26
CA GLU A 415 -23.20 10.11 37.60
C GLU A 415 -22.25 8.90 37.54
N PHE A 416 -22.03 8.33 36.34
CA PHE A 416 -21.30 7.08 36.16
C PHE A 416 -19.92 7.06 36.84
N ASN A 417 -19.19 8.17 36.88
CA ASN A 417 -17.85 8.22 37.48
C ASN A 417 -17.82 8.57 38.97
N GLN A 418 -18.94 9.01 39.55
CA GLN A 418 -18.96 9.58 40.90
C GLN A 418 -18.89 8.47 41.96
N HIS A 419 -19.60 7.37 41.75
CA HIS A 419 -19.66 6.27 42.71
C HIS A 419 -19.62 4.91 42.00
N PRO A 420 -18.95 3.90 42.59
CA PRO A 420 -19.12 2.53 42.12
C PRO A 420 -20.62 2.16 42.22
N PRO A 421 -21.14 1.36 41.28
CA PRO A 421 -22.55 0.96 41.29
C PRO A 421 -22.91 0.31 42.62
N GLY A 422 -23.93 0.87 43.30
CA GLY A 422 -24.38 0.40 44.60
C GLY A 422 -25.06 -0.95 44.48
N HIS A 423 -24.98 -1.75 45.54
CA HIS A 423 -25.76 -2.98 45.62
C HIS A 423 -27.20 -2.66 46.04
N PRO A 424 -28.19 -3.36 45.47
CA PRO A 424 -29.57 -3.25 45.95
C PRO A 424 -29.65 -3.75 47.40
N THR A 425 -30.28 -2.96 48.26
CA THR A 425 -30.50 -3.29 49.68
C THR A 425 -31.96 -3.67 49.89
N ILE A 426 -32.23 -4.61 50.80
CA ILE A 426 -33.60 -4.96 51.18
C ILE A 426 -34.06 -3.95 52.22
N ASP A 427 -35.20 -3.31 52.00
CA ASP A 427 -35.88 -2.52 53.01
C ASP A 427 -36.38 -3.46 54.12
N LYS A 428 -35.89 -3.26 55.35
CA LYS A 428 -36.28 -4.09 56.49
C LYS A 428 -37.75 -3.89 56.89
N SER A 429 -38.35 -2.76 56.51
CA SER A 429 -39.73 -2.41 56.89
C SER A 429 -40.77 -2.94 55.91
N THR A 430 -40.45 -2.96 54.61
CA THR A 430 -41.38 -3.34 53.54
C THR A 430 -41.03 -4.66 52.85
N GLY A 431 -39.84 -5.21 53.10
CA GLY A 431 -39.35 -6.45 52.46
C GLY A 431 -39.00 -6.29 50.97
N PHE A 432 -39.23 -5.10 50.38
CA PHE A 432 -38.92 -4.82 48.99
C PHE A 432 -37.45 -4.47 48.77
N LEU A 433 -36.97 -4.79 47.56
CA LEU A 433 -35.61 -4.51 47.13
C LEU A 433 -35.47 -3.04 46.71
N ILE A 434 -34.80 -2.22 47.52
CA ILE A 434 -34.44 -0.84 47.20
C ILE A 434 -33.30 -0.85 46.18
N ARG A 435 -33.56 -0.34 44.98
CA ARG A 435 -32.54 -0.15 43.95
C ARG A 435 -31.91 1.23 44.09
N PRO A 436 -30.58 1.36 44.02
CA PRO A 436 -29.94 2.65 43.89
C PRO A 436 -30.48 3.40 42.67
N LYS A 437 -30.62 4.72 42.74
CA LYS A 437 -31.20 5.55 41.67
C LYS A 437 -30.50 5.34 40.33
N HIS A 438 -29.19 5.12 40.34
CA HIS A 438 -28.37 4.84 39.15
C HIS A 438 -28.50 3.42 38.61
N LEU A 439 -29.17 2.48 39.30
CA LEU A 439 -29.22 1.05 38.96
C LEU A 439 -30.61 0.58 38.47
N SER A 440 -31.54 1.50 38.21
CA SER A 440 -32.88 1.16 37.76
C SER A 440 -32.93 0.79 36.26
N SER A 441 -33.69 -0.27 35.93
CA SER A 441 -33.97 -0.72 34.56
C SER A 441 -34.90 0.22 33.80
N PHE A 442 -35.51 1.19 34.50
CA PHE A 442 -36.45 2.17 33.96
C PHE A 442 -35.79 3.54 33.68
N ILE A 443 -34.47 3.64 33.83
CA ILE A 443 -33.73 4.85 33.45
C ILE A 443 -33.70 4.88 31.92
N GLN A 444 -34.57 5.69 31.32
CA GLN A 444 -34.41 6.07 29.92
C GLN A 444 -33.15 6.91 29.79
N GLN A 445 -32.07 6.30 29.32
CA GLN A 445 -30.85 7.02 28.95
C GLN A 445 -31.08 7.67 27.60
N LYS A 446 -31.54 8.93 27.60
CA LYS A 446 -31.66 9.71 26.36
C LYS A 446 -30.26 10.02 25.84
N ARG A 447 -29.86 9.36 24.76
CA ARG A 447 -28.60 9.64 24.06
C ARG A 447 -28.89 10.47 22.84
N TYR A 448 -28.33 11.66 22.79
CA TYR A 448 -28.45 12.54 21.63
C TYR A 448 -27.42 12.12 20.58
N ILE A 449 -27.84 11.31 19.60
CA ILE A 449 -26.98 10.71 18.57
C ILE A 449 -26.81 11.64 17.36
N LEU A 450 -27.71 12.61 17.18
CA LEU A 450 -27.72 13.49 15.99
C LEU A 450 -26.42 14.29 15.82
N ILE A 451 -25.86 14.86 16.90
CA ILE A 451 -24.58 15.59 16.83
C ILE A 451 -23.41 14.64 16.54
N PRO A 452 -23.25 13.51 17.27
CA PRO A 452 -22.28 12.49 16.90
C PRO A 452 -22.35 12.08 15.43
N ALA A 453 -23.55 11.81 14.90
CA ALA A 453 -23.74 11.39 13.52
C ALA A 453 -23.39 12.50 12.51
N ALA A 454 -23.82 13.74 12.77
CA ALA A 454 -23.54 14.88 11.88
C ALA A 454 -22.04 15.18 11.77
N THR A 455 -21.30 15.10 12.88
CA THR A 455 -19.86 15.29 12.85
C THR A 455 -19.12 14.06 12.33
N LEU A 456 -19.63 12.83 12.55
CA LEU A 456 -19.06 11.66 11.91
C LEU A 456 -19.11 11.81 10.38
N LEU A 457 -20.26 12.25 9.85
CA LEU A 457 -20.44 12.58 8.44
C LEU A 457 -19.50 13.70 7.99
N SER A 458 -19.29 14.74 8.80
CA SER A 458 -18.37 15.83 8.46
C SER A 458 -16.92 15.35 8.39
N CYS A 459 -16.50 14.49 9.31
CA CYS A 459 -15.18 13.85 9.32
C CYS A 459 -14.99 12.91 8.14
N PHE A 460 -16.00 12.11 7.78
CA PHE A 460 -15.95 11.29 6.56
C PHE A 460 -15.83 12.16 5.31
N GLY A 461 -16.65 13.20 5.18
CA GLY A 461 -16.53 14.15 4.06
C GLY A 461 -15.16 14.84 4.01
N THR A 462 -14.61 15.19 5.16
CA THR A 462 -13.25 15.74 5.28
C THR A 462 -12.20 14.73 4.84
N GLY A 463 -12.32 13.46 5.24
CA GLY A 463 -11.44 12.37 4.82
C GLY A 463 -11.50 12.09 3.31
N VAL A 464 -12.70 12.18 2.71
CA VAL A 464 -12.86 12.12 1.25
C VAL A 464 -12.07 13.24 0.58
N VAL A 465 -12.19 14.48 1.08
CA VAL A 465 -11.40 15.61 0.57
C VAL A 465 -9.89 15.35 0.75
N MET A 466 -9.46 14.84 1.91
CA MET A 466 -8.06 14.47 2.16
C MET A 466 -7.54 13.45 1.14
N SER A 467 -8.37 12.50 0.71
CA SER A 467 -7.97 11.50 -0.27
C SER A 467 -7.62 12.09 -1.64
N TYR A 468 -8.09 13.29 -1.97
CA TYR A 468 -7.77 14.00 -3.21
C TYR A 468 -6.63 15.01 -3.05
N LEU A 469 -6.08 15.21 -1.84
CA LEU A 469 -4.98 16.15 -1.58
C LEU A 469 -3.61 15.77 -2.15
N PRO A 470 -3.23 14.49 -2.35
CA PRO A 470 -1.90 14.18 -2.86
C PRO A 470 -1.59 14.77 -4.23
N ALA A 471 -2.53 14.75 -5.17
CA ALA A 471 -2.36 15.30 -6.51
C ALA A 471 -2.09 16.82 -6.55
N PRO A 472 -2.86 17.68 -5.85
CA PRO A 472 -2.52 19.10 -5.75
C PRO A 472 -1.26 19.33 -4.90
N ALA A 473 -0.96 18.49 -3.91
CA ALA A 473 0.27 18.61 -3.12
C ALA A 473 1.54 18.36 -3.96
N SER A 474 1.53 17.36 -4.84
CA SER A 474 2.64 17.13 -5.78
C SER A 474 2.73 18.21 -6.86
N TRP A 475 1.63 18.82 -7.26
CA TRP A 475 1.70 19.96 -8.19
C TRP A 475 2.37 21.19 -7.57
N ILE A 476 2.24 21.38 -6.25
CA ILE A 476 2.90 22.47 -5.50
C ILE A 476 4.41 22.23 -5.39
N GLU A 477 4.89 20.99 -5.45
CA GLU A 477 6.32 20.60 -5.47
C GLU A 477 7.11 21.35 -6.54
N ILE A 478 6.50 21.56 -7.71
CA ILE A 478 7.08 22.30 -8.85
C ILE A 478 7.51 23.73 -8.44
N ARG A 479 6.97 24.27 -7.33
CA ARG A 479 7.30 25.60 -6.79
C ARG A 479 8.28 25.59 -5.61
N GLY A 480 8.91 24.45 -5.31
CA GLY A 480 10.04 24.34 -4.37
C GLY A 480 9.72 23.98 -2.92
N MET A 481 8.51 23.45 -2.63
CA MET A 481 8.17 22.89 -1.31
C MET A 481 8.14 21.36 -1.35
N GLU A 482 8.64 20.70 -0.30
CA GLU A 482 8.59 19.23 -0.15
C GLU A 482 7.13 18.72 -0.18
N PRO A 483 6.80 17.69 -0.99
CA PRO A 483 5.42 17.19 -1.18
C PRO A 483 4.79 16.70 0.11
N MET A 484 5.54 15.92 0.89
CA MET A 484 5.05 15.39 2.17
C MET A 484 4.72 16.50 3.16
N LEU A 485 5.55 17.53 3.22
CA LEU A 485 5.29 18.67 4.10
C LEU A 485 4.00 19.37 3.68
N THR A 486 3.79 19.56 2.38
CA THR A 486 2.58 20.17 1.84
C THR A 486 1.34 19.32 2.12
N LEU A 487 1.43 18.01 1.93
CA LEU A 487 0.37 17.06 2.27
C LEU A 487 0.05 17.10 3.78
N VAL A 488 1.06 16.98 4.65
CA VAL A 488 0.88 17.01 6.10
C VAL A 488 0.29 18.33 6.57
N LEU A 489 0.79 19.47 6.07
CA LEU A 489 0.23 20.79 6.41
C LEU A 489 -1.20 20.94 5.93
N SER A 490 -1.53 20.50 4.72
CA SER A 490 -2.91 20.56 4.20
C SER A 490 -3.86 19.66 4.98
N MET A 491 -3.42 18.45 5.37
CA MET A 491 -4.18 17.56 6.25
C MET A 491 -4.37 18.17 7.65
N LEU A 492 -3.32 18.77 8.23
CA LEU A 492 -3.40 19.44 9.53
C LEU A 492 -4.33 20.66 9.50
N VAL A 493 -4.25 21.48 8.45
CA VAL A 493 -5.16 22.63 8.26
C VAL A 493 -6.59 22.14 8.13
N LEU A 494 -6.84 21.10 7.35
CA LEU A 494 -8.16 20.56 7.14
C LEU A 494 -8.73 19.91 8.42
N ASP A 495 -7.89 19.23 9.21
CA ASP A 495 -8.25 18.72 10.53
C ASP A 495 -8.53 19.87 11.53
N LEU A 496 -7.73 20.93 11.52
CA LEU A 496 -7.94 22.12 12.33
C LEU A 496 -9.26 22.83 11.97
N VAL A 497 -9.55 22.99 10.68
CA VAL A 497 -10.81 23.56 10.19
C VAL A 497 -11.98 22.69 10.63
N ASN A 498 -11.87 21.37 10.49
CA ASN A 498 -12.91 20.47 10.94
C ASN A 498 -13.14 20.55 12.45
N THR A 499 -12.08 20.55 13.26
CA THR A 499 -12.15 20.54 14.73
C THR A 499 -12.50 21.88 15.37
N ILE A 500 -12.02 23.01 14.82
CA ILE A 500 -12.24 24.36 15.38
C ILE A 500 -13.45 25.05 14.76
N ILE A 501 -13.75 24.83 13.48
CA ILE A 501 -14.79 25.58 12.77
C ILE A 501 -16.03 24.71 12.54
N LEU A 502 -15.88 23.63 11.75
CA LEU A 502 -17.02 22.85 11.26
C LEU A 502 -17.75 22.16 12.41
N ALA A 503 -17.00 21.50 13.29
CA ALA A 503 -17.54 20.80 14.44
C ALA A 503 -18.28 21.70 15.44
N PRO A 504 -17.69 22.84 15.91
CA PRO A 504 -18.41 23.79 16.74
C PRO A 504 -19.60 24.44 16.03
N ALA A 505 -19.54 24.69 14.72
CA ALA A 505 -20.67 25.23 13.96
C ALA A 505 -21.85 24.24 13.91
N VAL A 506 -21.59 22.96 13.62
CA VAL A 506 -22.58 21.88 13.67
C VAL A 506 -23.16 21.77 15.09
N ARG A 507 -22.29 21.84 16.11
CA ARG A 507 -22.72 21.85 17.51
C ARG A 507 -23.62 23.04 17.83
N PHE A 508 -23.26 24.25 17.43
CA PHE A 508 -24.05 25.46 17.66
C PHE A 508 -25.42 25.39 16.98
N ALA A 509 -25.46 24.94 15.71
CA ALA A 509 -26.70 24.76 14.97
C ALA A 509 -27.68 23.79 15.68
N ILE A 510 -27.14 22.74 16.31
CA ILE A 510 -27.95 21.69 16.96
C ILE A 510 -28.18 21.98 18.46
N GLN A 511 -27.33 22.78 19.12
CA GLN A 511 -27.40 23.09 20.56
C GLN A 511 -28.59 23.94 20.97
N SER A 512 -29.34 24.53 20.03
CA SER A 512 -30.59 25.24 20.34
C SER A 512 -31.67 24.34 20.98
N ARG A 513 -31.50 23.00 21.02
CA ARG A 513 -32.49 22.07 21.59
C ARG A 513 -31.98 20.98 22.56
N PHE A 514 -30.66 20.72 22.69
CA PHE A 514 -30.16 19.53 23.44
C PHE A 514 -28.82 19.74 24.20
N ASN A 515 -28.66 19.10 25.37
CA ASN A 515 -27.40 19.07 26.15
C ASN A 515 -26.49 17.91 25.68
N THR A 516 -25.35 18.21 25.06
CA THR A 516 -24.62 17.27 24.18
C THR A 516 -23.09 17.25 24.33
N ASN A 517 -22.52 17.90 25.36
CA ASN A 517 -21.07 18.03 25.53
C ASN A 517 -20.31 16.72 25.65
N ASP A 518 -20.90 15.71 26.29
CA ASP A 518 -20.24 14.41 26.45
C ASP A 518 -20.31 13.59 25.17
N SER A 519 -21.44 13.61 24.45
CA SER A 519 -21.61 12.96 23.14
C SER A 519 -20.60 13.48 22.11
N TRP A 520 -20.28 14.77 22.19
CA TRP A 520 -19.23 15.40 21.38
C TRP A 520 -17.84 14.79 21.63
N ARG A 521 -17.48 14.59 22.90
CA ARG A 521 -16.17 14.03 23.28
C ARG A 521 -16.02 12.57 22.84
N VAL A 522 -17.08 11.76 22.95
CA VAL A 522 -17.10 10.37 22.43
C VAL A 522 -16.65 10.35 21.00
N LEU A 523 -17.28 11.21 20.20
CA LEU A 523 -17.08 11.22 18.78
C LEU A 523 -15.66 11.66 18.43
N ASN A 524 -15.13 12.71 19.06
CA ASN A 524 -13.75 13.14 18.81
C ASN A 524 -12.76 12.00 19.05
N SER A 525 -12.90 11.24 20.14
CA SER A 525 -12.04 10.08 20.36
C SER A 525 -12.27 8.94 19.35
N ALA A 526 -13.50 8.72 18.90
CA ALA A 526 -13.81 7.73 17.87
C ALA A 526 -13.21 8.10 16.51
N ILE A 527 -13.28 9.38 16.13
CA ILE A 527 -12.70 9.93 14.91
C ILE A 527 -11.18 9.79 14.95
N CYS A 528 -10.52 10.20 16.04
CA CYS A 528 -9.07 10.01 16.17
C CYS A 528 -8.67 8.53 16.07
N SER A 529 -9.50 7.62 16.60
CA SER A 529 -9.29 6.17 16.46
C SER A 529 -9.44 5.70 15.01
N LEU A 530 -10.47 6.19 14.32
CA LEU A 530 -10.76 5.88 12.92
C LEU A 530 -9.69 6.41 11.98
N MET A 531 -9.22 7.65 12.18
CA MET A 531 -8.11 8.24 11.43
C MET A 531 -6.80 7.47 11.64
N ALA A 532 -6.58 6.91 12.83
CA ALA A 532 -5.45 6.01 13.08
C ALA A 532 -5.63 4.63 12.43
N LEU A 533 -6.87 4.25 12.12
CA LEU A 533 -7.30 2.98 11.50
C LEU A 533 -7.55 3.09 10.00
N THR A 534 -7.30 4.23 9.36
CA THR A 534 -7.37 4.35 7.90
C THR A 534 -5.98 4.18 7.29
N PRO A 535 -5.43 2.96 7.12
CA PRO A 535 -4.70 2.71 5.89
C PRO A 535 -5.70 2.89 4.75
N ARG A 536 -5.29 3.57 3.67
CA ARG A 536 -5.98 3.43 2.38
C ARG A 536 -5.97 1.94 2.05
N VAL A 537 -7.11 1.28 2.25
CA VAL A 537 -7.37 -0.06 1.74
C VAL A 537 -8.37 0.16 0.62
N ASP A 538 -7.86 0.19 -0.61
CA ASP A 538 -8.73 0.05 -1.77
C ASP A 538 -9.32 -1.37 -1.71
N LEU A 539 -10.64 -1.44 -1.49
CA LEU A 539 -11.39 -2.66 -1.76
C LEU A 539 -11.34 -2.90 -3.27
N PRO A 540 -11.02 -4.11 -3.74
CA PRO A 540 -11.09 -4.41 -5.16
C PRO A 540 -12.52 -4.19 -5.64
N ASN A 541 -12.66 -3.45 -6.74
CA ASN A 541 -13.92 -3.29 -7.47
C ASN A 541 -14.45 -4.69 -7.83
N SER A 542 -15.36 -5.21 -7.01
CA SER A 542 -16.22 -6.30 -7.42
C SER A 542 -17.37 -5.68 -8.19
N GLU A 543 -17.59 -6.19 -9.40
CA GLU A 543 -18.70 -5.83 -10.26
C GLU A 543 -20.02 -5.99 -9.51
N ILE A 544 -20.63 -4.87 -9.12
CA ILE A 544 -22.04 -4.86 -8.71
C ILE A 544 -22.85 -4.98 -10.00
N SER A 545 -23.06 -6.21 -10.45
CA SER A 545 -24.16 -6.52 -11.36
C SER A 545 -25.48 -6.34 -10.60
N SER A 546 -26.38 -5.62 -11.24
CA SER A 546 -27.73 -5.30 -10.78
C SER A 546 -28.55 -6.54 -10.39
N GLY A 547 -29.02 -6.60 -9.15
CA GLY A 547 -29.97 -7.63 -8.71
C GLY A 547 -30.36 -7.55 -7.23
N GLU A 548 -31.52 -6.96 -6.96
CA GLU A 548 -32.43 -7.14 -5.81
C GLU A 548 -31.90 -7.06 -4.36
N VAL A 549 -32.45 -6.05 -3.66
CA VAL A 549 -32.42 -5.87 -2.21
C VAL A 549 -33.16 -7.02 -1.52
N SER A 550 -32.48 -7.78 -0.67
CA SER A 550 -33.11 -8.44 0.48
C SER A 550 -32.21 -8.35 1.72
N PHE A 551 -32.78 -7.83 2.80
CA PHE A 551 -32.17 -7.76 4.12
C PHE A 551 -32.11 -9.17 4.72
N ALA A 552 -30.91 -9.69 4.99
CA ALA A 552 -30.71 -10.81 5.89
C ALA A 552 -29.52 -10.53 6.82
N GLN A 553 -29.79 -10.59 8.12
CA GLN A 553 -28.81 -10.58 9.20
C GLN A 553 -27.83 -11.75 9.00
N THR A 554 -26.53 -11.48 9.04
CA THR A 554 -25.53 -12.55 9.25
C THR A 554 -24.35 -12.05 10.07
N ASP A 555 -23.88 -12.94 10.94
CA ASP A 555 -23.15 -12.69 12.17
C ASP A 555 -21.68 -12.29 11.99
N LEU A 556 -21.26 -11.28 12.75
CA LEU A 556 -19.87 -10.82 12.94
C LEU A 556 -18.99 -11.79 13.77
N SER A 557 -19.39 -13.06 13.93
CA SER A 557 -18.71 -14.04 14.79
C SER A 557 -17.89 -15.09 14.04
N THR A 558 -18.00 -15.18 12.72
CA THR A 558 -17.33 -16.23 11.91
C THR A 558 -15.97 -15.80 11.34
N TRP A 559 -15.62 -14.52 11.37
CA TRP A 559 -14.33 -14.04 10.82
C TRP A 559 -13.16 -14.11 11.81
N PHE A 560 -13.42 -14.15 13.13
CA PHE A 560 -12.38 -14.24 14.16
C PHE A 560 -12.04 -15.68 14.60
N ALA A 561 -12.71 -16.70 14.03
CA ALA A 561 -12.62 -18.08 14.52
C ALA A 561 -11.85 -19.06 13.62
N ASN A 562 -11.50 -18.70 12.37
CA ASN A 562 -10.93 -19.65 11.41
C ASN A 562 -9.42 -19.54 11.16
N ASP A 563 -8.68 -18.74 11.96
CA ASP A 563 -7.23 -18.55 11.77
C ASP A 563 -6.40 -18.91 13.02
N LEU A 564 -6.97 -19.68 13.94
CA LEU A 564 -6.32 -20.09 15.18
C LEU A 564 -6.12 -21.60 15.35
N ASP A 565 -6.49 -22.40 14.35
CA ASP A 565 -6.26 -23.85 14.36
C ASP A 565 -5.47 -24.27 13.11
N HIS A 566 -4.15 -24.05 13.12
CA HIS A 566 -3.16 -25.00 12.61
C HIS A 566 -1.75 -24.48 12.92
N HIS A 567 -1.16 -25.03 13.98
CA HIS A 567 0.28 -25.30 14.21
C HIS A 567 0.64 -25.15 15.69
N MET A 568 0.33 -26.18 16.47
CA MET A 568 1.12 -26.59 17.63
C MET A 568 0.74 -28.02 17.97
N TRP A 569 1.52 -29.00 17.52
CA TRP A 569 1.87 -30.15 18.35
C TRP A 569 3.33 -30.52 18.06
N LEU A 570 4.07 -30.65 19.15
CA LEU A 570 5.42 -31.16 19.24
C LEU A 570 5.45 -32.64 18.80
N GLU A 571 6.23 -32.95 17.77
CA GLU A 571 7.25 -34.02 17.66
C GLU A 571 7.81 -34.05 16.22
#